data_AF-A0A252ANI0-F1
#
_entry.id   AF-A0A252ANI0-F1
#
_cell.length_a   1.000
_cell.length_b   1.000
_cell.length_c   1.000
_cell.angle_alpha   90.00
_cell.angle_beta   90.00
_cell.angle_gamma   90.00
#
_symmetry.space_group_name_H-M   'P 1'
#
loop_
_entity.id
_entity.type
_entity.pdbx_description
1 polymer ?
#
loop_
_entity_poly.entity_id
_entity_poly.type
_entity_poly.pdbx_seq_one_letter_code
_entity_poly.pdbx_strand_id
1 'polypeptide(L)'
;MATNKFLPFAAGDDANVMSDDDYANALATNGAFQKGVTTGQASSKQANKTWRQSSLMAAAIAQVIVDFGQDAHDALTPEQLAALIRSALLTQTTADARYVRGIWNTTTDQRILSI
;
A
#
# COMPACT_ATOMS: atom_id res chain seq x y z
N MET A 1 -16.94 -6.20 -9.32
CA MET A 1 -15.48 -6.02 -9.29
C MET A 1 -15.15 -5.44 -7.92
N ALA A 2 -14.11 -5.96 -7.26
CA ALA A 2 -13.66 -5.38 -6.00
C ALA A 2 -13.25 -3.91 -6.20
N THR A 3 -13.46 -3.07 -5.18
CA THR A 3 -13.27 -1.63 -5.30
C THR A 3 -12.38 -1.09 -4.19
N ASN A 4 -11.45 -0.21 -4.58
CA ASN A 4 -10.66 0.58 -3.66
C ASN A 4 -11.42 1.88 -3.33
N LYS A 5 -11.78 2.08 -2.07
CA LYS A 5 -12.43 3.31 -1.60
C LYS A 5 -11.48 4.26 -0.86
N PHE A 6 -10.21 3.89 -0.70
CA PHE A 6 -9.19 4.79 -0.17
C PHE A 6 -8.68 5.68 -1.29
N LEU A 7 -8.90 6.98 -1.15
CA LEU A 7 -8.50 7.96 -2.15
C LEU A 7 -7.22 8.68 -1.70
N PRO A 8 -6.18 8.77 -2.55
CA PRO A 8 -5.03 9.63 -2.30
C PRO A 8 -5.49 11.09 -2.15
N PHE A 9 -5.21 11.69 -0.99
CA PHE A 9 -5.55 13.07 -0.72
C PHE A 9 -4.57 14.02 -1.41
N ALA A 10 -5.11 15.14 -1.89
CA ALA A 10 -4.36 16.20 -2.54
C ALA A 10 -3.49 15.69 -3.71
N ALA A 11 -3.88 14.68 -4.50
CA ALA A 11 -3.00 14.08 -5.52
C ALA A 11 -2.90 14.84 -6.86
N GLY A 12 -3.59 15.98 -7.01
CA GLY A 12 -3.51 16.79 -8.24
C GLY A 12 -2.19 17.54 -8.41
N ASP A 13 -1.87 17.90 -9.66
CA ASP A 13 -0.60 18.55 -10.03
C ASP A 13 -0.41 19.92 -9.33
N ASP A 14 -1.49 20.69 -9.17
CA ASP A 14 -1.48 22.02 -8.53
C ASP A 14 -1.89 22.00 -7.05
N ALA A 15 -1.92 20.82 -6.41
CA ALA A 15 -2.38 20.76 -5.03
C ALA A 15 -1.43 21.52 -4.09
N ASN A 16 -2.04 22.22 -3.12
CA ASN A 16 -1.34 23.07 -2.14
C ASN A 16 -0.53 22.22 -1.14
N VAL A 17 0.60 21.67 -1.57
CA VAL A 17 1.50 20.86 -0.76
C VAL A 17 2.91 21.45 -0.74
N MET A 18 3.67 21.03 0.25
CA MET A 18 5.10 21.29 0.31
C MET A 18 5.88 20.36 -0.65
N SER A 19 7.05 20.80 -1.12
CA SER A 19 7.98 19.91 -1.83
C SER A 19 8.47 18.77 -0.91
N ASP A 20 8.99 17.69 -1.47
CA ASP A 20 9.57 16.61 -0.66
C ASP A 20 10.79 17.07 0.13
N ASP A 21 11.66 17.88 -0.50
CA ASP A 21 12.88 18.40 0.13
C ASP A 21 12.57 19.34 1.30
N ASP A 22 11.64 20.29 1.11
CA ASP A 22 11.23 21.21 2.17
C ASP A 22 10.55 20.46 3.33
N TYR A 23 9.78 19.42 3.02
CA TYR A 23 9.10 18.62 4.04
C TYR A 23 10.07 17.78 4.85
N ALA A 24 11.03 17.11 4.20
CA ALA A 24 12.09 16.37 4.86
C ALA A 24 12.95 17.28 5.76
N ASN A 25 13.31 18.48 5.28
CA ASN A 25 14.03 19.46 6.07
C ASN A 25 13.20 19.95 7.28
N ALA A 26 11.93 20.29 7.07
CA ALA A 26 11.04 20.71 8.16
C ALA A 26 10.89 19.62 9.23
N LEU A 27 10.81 18.35 8.83
CA LEU A 27 10.76 17.22 9.76
C LEU A 27 12.06 17.09 10.58
N ALA A 28 13.21 17.21 9.92
CA ALA A 28 14.53 17.07 10.55
C ALA A 28 14.89 18.24 11.47
N THR A 29 14.69 19.47 11.00
CA THR A 29 15.22 20.70 11.64
C THR A 29 14.32 21.21 12.75
N ASN A 30 12.99 21.09 12.62
CA ASN A 30 12.04 21.59 13.61
C ASN A 30 11.65 20.53 14.66
N GLY A 31 12.28 19.35 14.64
CA GLY A 31 11.94 18.22 15.52
C GLY A 31 10.52 17.70 15.30
N ALA A 32 9.93 17.94 14.12
CA ALA A 32 8.56 17.59 13.83
C ALA A 32 8.37 16.07 13.66
N PHE A 33 9.43 15.29 13.44
CA PHE A 33 9.39 13.83 13.56
C PHE A 33 8.92 13.36 14.95
N GLN A 34 9.29 14.07 16.02
CA GLN A 34 8.97 13.67 17.39
C GLN A 34 7.84 14.49 17.99
N LYS A 35 7.79 15.79 17.70
CA LYS A 35 6.86 16.74 18.34
C LYS A 35 5.66 17.10 17.47
N GLY A 36 5.64 16.63 16.22
CA GLY A 36 4.69 17.11 15.22
C GLY A 36 4.86 18.60 14.92
N VAL A 37 3.85 19.21 14.32
CA VAL A 37 3.80 20.66 14.12
C VAL A 37 3.64 21.33 15.48
N THR A 38 4.64 22.14 15.88
CA THR A 38 4.64 22.88 17.16
C THR A 38 4.03 24.28 17.00
N THR A 39 3.95 25.04 18.09
CA THR A 39 3.28 26.36 18.17
C THR A 39 3.74 27.35 17.09
N GLY A 40 2.78 27.91 16.35
CA GLY A 40 2.99 28.84 15.23
C GLY A 40 1.80 28.83 14.27
N GLN A 41 1.93 29.47 13.10
CA GLN A 41 0.92 29.38 12.03
C GLN A 41 0.92 27.97 11.44
N ALA A 42 -0.22 27.27 11.49
CA ALA A 42 -0.36 25.96 10.87
C ALA A 42 -0.17 26.05 9.35
N SER A 43 0.92 25.48 8.84
CA SER A 43 1.20 25.45 7.41
C SER A 43 0.26 24.46 6.70
N SER A 44 -0.69 24.98 5.93
CA SER A 44 -1.62 24.15 5.14
C SER A 44 -0.87 23.27 4.12
N LYS A 45 0.24 23.77 3.56
CA LYS A 45 1.13 23.00 2.68
C LYS A 45 1.75 21.80 3.38
N GLN A 46 2.20 22.00 4.62
CA GLN A 46 2.79 20.94 5.43
C GLN A 46 1.73 19.88 5.79
N ALA A 47 0.56 20.31 6.27
CA ALA A 47 -0.54 19.41 6.61
C ALA A 47 -1.00 18.59 5.40
N ASN A 48 -1.22 19.24 4.25
CA ASN A 48 -1.60 18.56 3.01
C ASN A 48 -0.51 17.57 2.55
N LYS A 49 0.77 17.87 2.75
CA LYS A 49 1.86 16.95 2.42
C LYS A 49 1.85 15.71 3.32
N THR A 50 1.66 15.90 4.64
CA THR A 50 1.50 14.80 5.60
C THR A 50 0.31 13.91 5.23
N TRP A 51 -0.86 14.50 4.96
CA TRP A 51 -2.07 13.77 4.55
C TRP A 51 -1.91 13.07 3.20
N ARG A 52 -1.22 13.70 2.24
CA ARG A 52 -0.92 13.06 0.95
C ARG A 52 -0.05 11.82 1.15
N GLN A 53 1.04 11.92 1.92
CA GLN A 53 1.92 10.76 2.15
C GLN A 53 1.20 9.62 2.87
N SER A 54 0.34 9.92 3.85
CA SER A 54 -0.40 8.88 4.57
C SER A 54 -1.51 8.25 3.73
N SER A 55 -2.32 9.05 3.05
CA SER A 55 -3.44 8.57 2.21
C SER A 55 -2.96 7.81 0.98
N LEU A 56 -1.81 8.19 0.40
CA LEU A 56 -1.19 7.43 -0.69
C LEU A 56 -0.83 6.02 -0.25
N MET A 57 -0.20 5.87 0.93
CA MET A 57 0.13 4.56 1.49
C MET A 57 -1.13 3.73 1.76
N ALA A 58 -2.18 4.35 2.31
CA ALA A 58 -3.45 3.66 2.55
C ALA A 58 -4.09 3.17 1.24
N ALA A 59 -4.13 4.03 0.20
CA ALA A 59 -4.67 3.67 -1.12
C ALA A 59 -3.86 2.55 -1.79
N ALA A 60 -2.54 2.57 -1.68
CA ALA A 60 -1.67 1.52 -2.23
C ALA A 60 -1.90 0.16 -1.54
N ILE A 61 -1.98 0.13 -0.21
CA ILE A 61 -2.26 -1.10 0.54
C ILE A 61 -3.67 -1.62 0.23
N ALA A 62 -4.66 -0.72 0.13
CA ALA A 62 -6.02 -1.07 -0.26
C ALA A 62 -6.08 -1.66 -1.68
N GLN A 63 -5.24 -1.18 -2.61
CA GLN A 63 -5.16 -1.75 -3.95
C GLN A 63 -4.69 -3.21 -3.91
N VAL A 64 -3.73 -3.56 -3.05
CA VAL A 64 -3.31 -4.95 -2.85
C VAL A 64 -4.50 -5.83 -2.47
N ILE A 65 -5.39 -5.38 -1.59
CA ILE A 65 -6.59 -6.15 -1.19
C ILE A 65 -7.54 -6.36 -2.39
N VAL A 66 -7.73 -5.30 -3.19
CA VAL A 66 -8.60 -5.31 -4.38
C VAL A 66 -8.10 -6.25 -5.46
N ASP A 67 -6.78 -6.35 -5.64
CA ASP A 67 -6.16 -7.27 -6.60
C ASP A 67 -6.46 -8.75 -6.29
N PHE A 68 -6.86 -9.07 -5.05
CA PHE A 68 -7.34 -10.40 -4.63
C PHE A 68 -8.87 -10.50 -4.49
N GLY A 69 -9.59 -9.55 -5.07
CA GLY A 69 -11.05 -9.66 -5.21
C GLY A 69 -11.84 -9.35 -3.94
N GLN A 70 -11.26 -8.63 -2.97
CA GLN A 70 -11.96 -8.15 -1.78
C GLN A 70 -12.08 -6.61 -1.82
N ASP A 71 -13.21 -6.07 -1.37
CA ASP A 71 -13.37 -4.62 -1.26
C ASP A 71 -12.51 -4.04 -0.13
N ALA A 72 -12.01 -2.82 -0.33
CA ALA A 72 -11.25 -2.09 0.68
C ALA A 72 -11.90 -0.72 0.94
N HIS A 73 -12.33 -0.48 2.18
CA HIS A 73 -12.96 0.78 2.60
C HIS A 73 -12.66 1.12 4.07
N ASP A 74 -12.86 2.38 4.43
CA ASP A 74 -12.50 3.00 5.72
C ASP A 74 -13.47 2.68 6.87
N ALA A 75 -14.67 2.15 6.58
CA ALA A 75 -15.58 1.63 7.60
C ALA A 75 -15.14 0.28 8.24
N LEU A 76 -14.03 -0.32 7.79
CA LEU A 76 -13.47 -1.54 8.39
C LEU A 76 -12.71 -1.21 9.69
N THR A 77 -12.75 -2.12 10.67
CA THR A 77 -11.85 -2.02 11.83
C THR A 77 -10.41 -2.36 11.43
N PRO A 78 -9.39 -1.92 12.19
CA PRO A 78 -8.00 -2.29 11.94
C PRO A 78 -7.78 -3.81 11.87
N GLU A 79 -8.48 -4.60 12.68
CA GLU A 79 -8.38 -6.05 12.71
C GLU A 79 -8.94 -6.68 11.43
N GLN A 80 -10.07 -6.18 10.94
CA GLN A 80 -10.69 -6.61 9.69
C GLN A 80 -9.77 -6.29 8.50
N LEU A 81 -9.26 -5.06 8.44
CA LEU A 81 -8.34 -4.63 7.40
C LEU A 81 -7.06 -5.48 7.40
N ALA A 82 -6.48 -5.74 8.58
CA ALA A 82 -5.30 -6.57 8.71
C ALA A 82 -5.55 -8.03 8.28
N ALA A 83 -6.75 -8.56 8.51
CA ALA A 83 -7.13 -9.90 8.04
C ALA A 83 -7.21 -9.96 6.51
N LEU A 84 -7.79 -8.94 5.87
CA LEU A 84 -7.83 -8.83 4.41
C LEU A 84 -6.43 -8.74 3.80
N ILE A 85 -5.55 -7.92 4.37
CA ILE A 85 -4.16 -7.80 3.92
C ILE A 85 -3.44 -9.15 4.04
N ARG A 86 -3.57 -9.87 5.16
CA ARG A 86 -2.99 -11.21 5.31
C ARG A 86 -3.53 -12.19 4.28
N SER A 87 -4.83 -12.17 4.02
CA SER A 87 -5.47 -13.04 3.02
C SER A 87 -4.95 -12.77 1.61
N ALA A 88 -4.82 -11.49 1.23
CA ALA A 88 -4.23 -11.05 -0.03
C ALA A 88 -2.78 -11.58 -0.19
N LEU A 89 -1.93 -11.36 0.82
CA LEU A 89 -0.53 -11.79 0.79
C LEU A 89 -0.37 -13.31 0.72
N LEU A 90 -1.17 -14.08 1.45
CA LEU A 90 -1.13 -15.56 1.39
C LEU A 90 -1.66 -16.12 0.06
N THR A 91 -2.59 -15.42 -0.58
CA THR A 91 -3.08 -15.82 -1.90
C THR A 91 -1.97 -15.65 -2.95
N GLN A 92 -1.19 -14.58 -2.86
CA GLN A 92 -0.01 -14.38 -3.72
C GLN A 92 1.02 -15.51 -3.59
N THR A 93 1.34 -15.93 -2.35
CA THR A 93 2.33 -16.99 -2.13
C THR A 93 1.85 -18.35 -2.61
N THR A 94 0.55 -18.64 -2.49
CA THR A 94 -0.01 -19.89 -3.03
C THR A 94 -0.16 -19.87 -4.55
N ALA A 95 -0.42 -18.71 -5.17
CA ALA A 95 -0.42 -18.57 -6.62
C ALA A 95 0.97 -18.81 -7.21
N ASP A 96 2.01 -18.21 -6.61
CA ASP A 96 3.41 -18.43 -6.99
C ASP A 96 3.83 -19.89 -6.76
N ALA A 97 3.49 -20.49 -5.61
CA ALA A 97 3.78 -21.89 -5.35
C ALA A 97 3.05 -22.86 -6.31
N ARG A 98 1.81 -22.54 -6.72
CA ARG A 98 1.07 -23.31 -7.74
C ARG A 98 1.70 -23.17 -9.11
N TYR A 99 2.16 -21.97 -9.46
CA TYR A 99 2.88 -21.71 -10.70
C TYR A 99 4.18 -22.52 -10.75
N VAL A 100 5.01 -22.46 -9.70
CA VAL A 100 6.25 -23.24 -9.57
C VAL A 100 5.95 -24.74 -9.60
N ARG A 101 4.98 -25.24 -8.82
CA ARG A 101 4.62 -26.67 -8.82
C ARG A 101 4.05 -27.13 -10.18
N GLY A 102 3.36 -26.26 -10.92
CA GLY A 102 2.88 -26.52 -12.28
C GLY A 102 4.00 -26.64 -13.31
N ILE A 103 5.07 -25.84 -13.17
CA ILE A 103 6.28 -25.94 -13.98
C ILE A 103 6.99 -27.28 -13.76
N TRP A 104 7.05 -27.76 -12.51
CA TRP A 104 7.64 -29.07 -12.20
C TRP A 104 6.72 -30.27 -12.51
N ASN A 105 5.41 -30.07 -12.67
CA ASN A 105 4.42 -31.13 -12.94
C ASN A 105 4.15 -31.38 -14.43
N THR A 106 4.87 -30.70 -15.34
CA THR A 106 4.69 -30.88 -16.80
C THR A 106 5.78 -31.72 -17.46
N THR A 107 6.72 -32.30 -16.70
CA THR A 107 7.80 -33.14 -17.26
C THR A 107 8.10 -34.38 -16.41
N THR A 108 7.08 -35.17 -16.07
CA THR A 108 7.28 -36.61 -15.85
C THR A 108 6.99 -37.33 -17.17
N ASP A 109 7.83 -37.05 -18.17
CA ASP A 109 7.83 -37.78 -19.44
C ASP A 109 8.21 -39.24 -19.14
N GLN A 110 7.23 -40.14 -19.27
CA GLN A 110 7.33 -41.59 -19.06
C GLN A 110 8.20 -42.31 -20.12
N ARG A 111 9.23 -41.65 -20.65
CA ARG A 111 10.09 -42.16 -21.75
C ARG A 111 11.51 -42.56 -21.35
N ILE A 112 11.86 -42.46 -20.06
CA ILE A 112 13.19 -42.91 -19.55
C ILE A 112 13.07 -44.25 -18.81
N LEU A 113 12.28 -45.20 -19.33
CA LEU A 113 12.24 -46.59 -18.83
C LEU A 113 12.25 -47.63 -19.96
N SER A 114 12.85 -47.31 -21.11
CA SER A 114 13.08 -48.29 -22.17
C SER A 114 14.37 -48.04 -22.94
N ILE A 115 15.51 -48.15 -22.26
CA ILE A 115 16.78 -48.69 -22.84
C ILE A 115 17.54 -49.39 -21.71
#